data_AF-A0A954SWT3-F1
#
_entry.id   AF-A0A954SWT3-F1
#
_cell.length_a   1.000
_cell.length_b   1.000
_cell.length_c   1.000
_cell.angle_alpha   90.00
_cell.angle_beta   90.00
_cell.angle_gamma   90.00
#
_symmetry.space_group_name_H-M   'P 1'
#
loop_
_entity.id
_entity.type
_entity.pdbx_description
1 polymer ?
#
loop_
_entity_poly.entity_id
_entity_poly.type
_entity_poly.pdbx_seq_one_letter_code
_entity_poly.pdbx_strand_id
1 'polypeptide(L)'
;MKHLWLRRFVPVLIVVACCGAYRVMSAVTPVATTVPVVRATPHAILPRYDVPAVASDAQLAAVLERVQPPVGPPNTNDLLHALRLWGPGAKFADPAIPSGATMRDYLLDDEVFSRLADDAPPLIDTTQQFQRPRSYRRDDPDRRTASVHTDDVLATFGEIGLPSDTVVHGREGDTTIARLVDSALMRYHRQQYEYEWTVITYARYVFPYPEWRNRQDETIDVDGLVDEVIAQPLRLGVCGGTHRLEALVVLLRADDAEGALEPKTRAKIVAHLAHVSRLLVGSQHTEGSWAKNWHEGADAVTDDAAAGKPVPLAERILATGHHLEWLALAPPEVL
;
A
#
# COMPACT_ATOMS: atom_id res chain seq x y z
N MET A 1 63.34 -18.62 11.79
CA MET A 1 62.67 -17.31 11.53
C MET A 1 62.15 -17.14 10.09
N LYS A 2 62.69 -17.81 9.05
CA LYS A 2 62.30 -17.57 7.65
C LYS A 2 60.88 -18.05 7.21
N HIS A 3 60.23 -18.93 7.97
CA HIS A 3 58.88 -19.45 7.62
C HIS A 3 57.70 -18.81 8.37
N LEU A 4 57.98 -17.96 9.38
CA LEU A 4 56.93 -17.34 10.20
C LEU A 4 56.16 -16.26 9.41
N TRP A 5 56.83 -15.63 8.44
CA TRP A 5 56.24 -14.61 7.57
C TRP A 5 55.22 -15.24 6.62
N LEU A 6 55.56 -16.34 5.94
CA LEU A 6 54.61 -17.04 5.05
C LEU A 6 53.33 -17.48 5.78
N ARG A 7 53.43 -17.99 7.01
CA ARG A 7 52.24 -18.42 7.78
C ARG A 7 51.30 -17.28 8.17
N ARG A 8 51.79 -16.04 8.28
CA ARG A 8 50.99 -14.88 8.66
C ARG A 8 50.41 -14.13 7.45
N PHE A 9 51.14 -14.07 6.34
CA PHE A 9 50.76 -13.24 5.20
C PHE A 9 49.97 -14.01 4.13
N VAL A 10 50.17 -15.32 3.97
CA VAL A 10 49.44 -16.12 2.97
C VAL A 10 47.92 -16.12 3.21
N PRO A 11 47.40 -16.31 4.44
CA PRO A 11 45.95 -16.24 4.67
C PRO A 11 45.36 -14.87 4.35
N VAL A 12 46.08 -13.79 4.69
CA VAL A 12 45.64 -12.41 4.40
C VAL A 12 45.60 -12.15 2.90
N LEU A 13 46.62 -12.61 2.16
CA LEU A 13 46.65 -12.50 0.70
C LEU A 13 45.53 -13.31 0.03
N ILE A 14 45.22 -14.51 0.55
CA ILE A 14 44.09 -15.31 0.07
C ILE A 14 42.77 -14.58 0.33
N VAL A 15 42.56 -14.02 1.53
CA VAL A 15 41.34 -13.27 1.85
C VAL A 15 41.20 -12.03 0.95
N VAL A 16 42.28 -11.25 0.77
CA VAL A 16 42.27 -10.08 -0.11
C VAL A 16 42.02 -10.49 -1.57
N ALA A 17 42.64 -11.57 -2.05
CA ALA A 17 42.40 -12.08 -3.40
C ALA A 17 40.96 -12.58 -3.57
N CYS A 18 40.40 -13.29 -2.59
CA CYS A 18 39.00 -13.73 -2.60
C CYS A 18 38.04 -12.53 -2.55
N CYS A 19 38.30 -11.51 -1.74
CA CYS A 19 37.50 -10.29 -1.69
C CYS A 19 37.61 -9.48 -2.99
N GLY A 20 38.80 -9.43 -3.61
CA GLY A 20 39.04 -8.80 -4.90
C GLY A 20 38.32 -9.52 -6.03
N ALA A 21 38.47 -10.85 -6.12
CA ALA A 21 37.77 -11.70 -7.08
C ALA A 21 36.25 -11.61 -6.87
N TYR A 22 35.77 -11.68 -5.63
CA TYR A 22 34.36 -11.46 -5.32
C TYR A 22 33.92 -10.08 -5.77
N ARG A 23 34.64 -8.99 -5.50
CA ARG A 23 34.26 -7.65 -5.99
C ARG A 23 34.29 -7.51 -7.51
N VAL A 24 35.19 -8.19 -8.21
CA VAL A 24 35.24 -8.18 -9.67
C VAL A 24 34.12 -9.04 -10.27
N MET A 25 33.82 -10.19 -9.67
CA MET A 25 32.70 -11.06 -10.07
C MET A 25 31.33 -10.49 -9.66
N SER A 26 31.30 -9.72 -8.57
CA SER A 26 30.13 -8.99 -8.07
C SER A 26 30.09 -7.54 -8.55
N ALA A 27 31.06 -7.13 -9.37
CA ALA A 27 30.90 -5.94 -10.20
C ALA A 27 29.90 -6.34 -11.28
N VAL A 28 28.65 -6.47 -10.84
CA VAL A 28 27.48 -6.71 -11.66
C VAL A 28 27.54 -5.62 -12.71
N THR A 29 27.74 -6.04 -13.97
CA THR A 29 27.50 -5.15 -15.10
C THR A 29 26.08 -4.64 -14.86
N PRO A 30 25.83 -3.32 -14.74
CA PRO A 30 24.50 -2.82 -14.47
C PRO A 30 23.57 -3.44 -15.50
N VAL A 31 22.72 -4.38 -15.07
CA VAL A 31 21.70 -4.91 -15.96
C VAL A 31 20.78 -3.74 -16.18
N ALA A 32 20.58 -3.37 -17.45
CA ALA A 32 19.64 -2.32 -17.79
C ALA A 32 18.27 -2.75 -17.25
N THR A 33 17.82 -2.13 -16.16
CA THR A 33 16.50 -2.34 -15.63
C THR A 33 15.50 -1.80 -16.63
N THR A 34 14.62 -2.66 -17.12
CA THR A 34 13.51 -2.26 -17.99
C THR A 34 12.29 -2.14 -17.10
N VAL A 35 12.10 -0.96 -16.51
CA VAL A 35 10.84 -0.60 -15.85
C VAL A 35 9.85 -0.06 -16.89
N PRO A 36 8.54 -0.32 -16.76
CA PRO A 36 7.55 0.20 -17.69
C PRO A 36 7.43 1.72 -17.58
N VAL A 37 6.93 2.36 -18.63
CA VAL A 37 6.61 3.78 -18.58
C VAL A 37 5.38 3.99 -17.70
N VAL A 38 5.55 4.72 -16.61
CA VAL A 38 4.46 5.10 -15.70
C VAL A 38 3.42 5.94 -16.46
N ARG A 39 2.14 5.63 -16.24
CA ARG A 39 1.01 6.36 -16.86
C ARG A 39 0.93 7.78 -16.32
N ALA A 40 0.73 8.74 -17.21
CA ALA A 40 0.56 10.16 -16.86
C ALA A 40 -0.61 10.40 -15.89
N THR A 41 -1.72 9.69 -16.08
CA THR A 41 -2.90 9.77 -15.21
C THR A 41 -3.18 8.40 -14.62
N PRO A 42 -3.32 8.28 -13.28
CA PRO A 42 -3.65 7.01 -12.65
C PRO A 42 -5.05 6.54 -13.04
N HIS A 43 -5.28 5.23 -13.01
CA HIS A 43 -6.64 4.69 -13.15
C HIS A 43 -7.55 5.20 -12.04
N ALA A 44 -8.67 5.80 -12.44
CA ALA A 44 -9.70 6.28 -11.52
C ALA A 44 -10.68 5.14 -11.19
N ILE A 45 -10.48 4.50 -10.04
CA ILE A 45 -11.38 3.46 -9.54
C ILE A 45 -12.32 4.06 -8.50
N LEU A 46 -13.58 4.27 -8.89
CA LEU A 46 -14.63 4.85 -8.05
C LEU A 46 -15.58 3.78 -7.49
N PRO A 47 -16.21 4.03 -6.31
CA PRO A 47 -17.33 3.25 -5.80
C PRO A 47 -18.44 3.07 -6.83
N ARG A 48 -19.03 1.87 -6.88
CA ARG A 48 -20.13 1.53 -7.80
C ARG A 48 -21.51 1.60 -7.15
N TYR A 49 -21.57 1.59 -5.83
CA TYR A 49 -22.82 1.41 -5.09
C TYR A 49 -23.13 2.66 -4.28
N ASP A 50 -24.34 3.18 -4.51
CA ASP A 50 -25.01 4.16 -3.69
C ASP A 50 -26.36 3.55 -3.30
N VAL A 51 -26.48 3.14 -2.04
CA VAL A 51 -27.65 2.43 -1.54
C VAL A 51 -28.23 3.21 -0.36
N PRO A 52 -29.11 4.20 -0.61
CA PRO A 52 -29.68 5.05 0.45
C PRO A 52 -30.46 4.28 1.53
N ALA A 53 -30.92 3.07 1.21
CA ALA A 53 -31.55 2.16 2.17
C ALA A 53 -30.57 1.60 3.23
N VAL A 54 -29.27 1.58 2.92
CA VAL A 54 -28.20 1.17 3.85
C VAL A 54 -27.73 2.38 4.68
N ALA A 55 -27.44 3.50 4.02
CA ALA A 55 -27.08 4.75 4.68
C ALA A 55 -27.58 5.94 3.85
N SER A 56 -28.42 6.78 4.45
CA SER A 56 -28.88 8.03 3.84
C SER A 56 -27.81 9.12 3.92
N ASP A 57 -27.87 10.10 3.02
CA ASP A 57 -26.99 11.29 3.04
C ASP A 57 -26.99 12.00 4.40
N ALA A 58 -28.14 12.07 5.07
CA ALA A 58 -28.24 12.69 6.39
C ALA A 58 -27.48 11.89 7.46
N GLN A 59 -27.54 10.56 7.41
CA GLN A 59 -26.76 9.70 8.31
C GLN A 59 -25.26 9.80 8.01
N LEU A 60 -24.89 9.80 6.72
CA LEU A 60 -23.50 9.97 6.30
C LEU A 60 -22.95 11.33 6.76
N ALA A 61 -23.67 12.42 6.52
CA ALA A 61 -23.27 13.76 6.96
C ALA A 61 -23.08 13.83 8.48
N ALA A 62 -23.99 13.25 9.27
CA ALA A 62 -23.91 13.22 10.72
C ALA A 62 -22.70 12.41 11.25
N VAL A 63 -22.29 11.36 10.53
CA VAL A 63 -21.08 10.59 10.86
C VAL A 63 -19.82 11.34 10.41
N LEU A 64 -19.82 11.89 9.20
CA LEU A 64 -18.71 12.63 8.62
C LEU A 64 -18.32 13.85 9.46
N GLU A 65 -19.27 14.55 10.07
CA GLU A 65 -18.98 15.62 11.01
C GLU A 65 -18.12 15.17 12.21
N ARG A 66 -18.19 13.89 12.59
CA ARG A 66 -17.47 13.31 13.73
C ARG A 66 -16.12 12.67 13.36
N VAL A 67 -15.85 12.48 12.07
CA VAL A 67 -14.61 11.83 11.57
C VAL A 67 -13.75 12.80 10.76
N GLN A 68 -13.72 14.05 11.20
CA GLN A 68 -12.81 15.05 10.67
C GLN A 68 -11.34 14.68 10.97
N PRO A 69 -10.39 15.14 10.15
CA PRO A 69 -8.96 14.89 10.39
C PRO A 69 -8.54 15.28 11.82
N PRO A 70 -7.60 14.54 12.44
CA PRO A 70 -7.20 14.81 13.81
C PRO A 70 -6.53 16.18 13.96
N VAL A 71 -6.90 16.91 15.01
CA VAL A 71 -6.21 18.13 15.45
C VAL A 71 -5.10 17.73 16.42
N GLY A 72 -3.85 17.98 16.06
CA GLY A 72 -2.70 17.65 16.90
C GLY A 72 -1.44 17.33 16.10
N PRO A 73 -0.39 16.80 16.75
CA PRO A 73 0.84 16.42 16.07
C PRO A 73 0.53 15.41 14.97
N PRO A 74 1.09 15.58 13.77
CA PRO A 74 0.70 14.79 12.63
C PRO A 74 1.04 13.33 12.85
N ASN A 75 0.16 12.50 12.31
CA ASN A 75 0.42 11.09 12.10
C ASN A 75 0.20 10.86 10.61
N THR A 76 1.25 10.48 9.89
CA THR A 76 1.19 10.30 8.43
C THR A 76 0.06 9.35 8.05
N ASN A 77 -0.12 8.27 8.80
CA ASN A 77 -1.18 7.30 8.54
C ASN A 77 -2.58 7.91 8.74
N ASP A 78 -2.79 8.71 9.77
CA ASP A 78 -4.09 9.34 10.01
C ASP A 78 -4.39 10.38 8.92
N LEU A 79 -3.38 11.12 8.46
CA LEU A 79 -3.50 12.07 7.35
C LEU A 79 -3.75 11.37 6.01
N LEU A 80 -3.13 10.21 5.75
CA LEU A 80 -3.42 9.39 4.56
C LEU A 80 -4.88 8.95 4.57
N HIS A 81 -5.36 8.35 5.66
CA HIS A 81 -6.77 7.94 5.77
C HIS A 81 -7.74 9.11 5.60
N ALA A 82 -7.45 10.24 6.25
CA ALA A 82 -8.27 11.44 6.11
C ALA A 82 -8.27 11.99 4.68
N LEU A 83 -7.12 12.01 4.01
CA LEU A 83 -7.00 12.46 2.63
C LEU A 83 -7.72 11.52 1.65
N ARG A 84 -7.68 10.19 1.86
CA ARG A 84 -8.44 9.20 1.07
C ARG A 84 -9.94 9.37 1.25
N LEU A 85 -10.40 9.58 2.48
CA LEU A 85 -11.82 9.74 2.80
C LEU A 85 -12.41 11.06 2.28
N TRP A 86 -11.71 12.18 2.50
CA TRP A 86 -12.23 13.52 2.25
C TRP A 86 -11.78 14.12 0.91
N GLY A 87 -10.66 13.64 0.37
CA GLY A 87 -10.06 14.13 -0.87
C GLY A 87 -9.26 15.42 -0.73
N PRO A 88 -8.47 15.78 -1.76
CA PRO A 88 -7.57 16.93 -1.74
C PRO A 88 -8.29 18.28 -1.79
N GLY A 89 -9.57 18.30 -2.15
CA GLY A 89 -10.41 19.51 -2.18
C GLY A 89 -11.12 19.83 -0.88
N ALA A 90 -11.00 18.99 0.15
CA ALA A 90 -11.77 19.10 1.39
C ALA A 90 -11.47 20.40 2.15
N LYS A 91 -12.52 21.01 2.69
CA LYS A 91 -12.45 22.19 3.56
C LYS A 91 -13.29 21.95 4.80
N PHE A 92 -12.78 22.39 5.94
CA PHE A 92 -13.43 22.24 7.24
C PHE A 92 -13.71 23.62 7.83
N ALA A 93 -14.75 23.71 8.66
CA ALA A 93 -15.15 24.98 9.27
C ALA A 93 -14.16 25.44 10.35
N ASP A 94 -13.57 24.50 11.08
CA ASP A 94 -12.52 24.78 12.05
C ASP A 94 -11.17 24.93 11.33
N PRO A 95 -10.51 26.10 11.39
CA PRO A 95 -9.22 26.32 10.75
C PRO A 95 -8.06 25.53 11.39
N ALA A 96 -8.25 24.95 12.58
CA ALA A 96 -7.26 24.06 13.21
C ALA A 96 -7.19 22.69 12.53
N ILE A 97 -8.20 22.33 11.75
CA ILE A 97 -8.26 21.06 11.03
C ILE A 97 -7.56 21.22 9.68
N PRO A 98 -6.59 20.35 9.33
CA PRO A 98 -5.88 20.46 8.07
C PRO A 98 -6.86 20.25 6.91
N SER A 99 -6.83 21.17 5.95
CA SER A 99 -7.60 21.04 4.70
C SER A 99 -7.08 19.86 3.85
N GLY A 100 -7.88 19.40 2.89
CA GLY A 100 -7.45 18.40 1.91
C GLY A 100 -6.16 18.81 1.18
N ALA A 101 -6.03 20.10 0.84
CA ALA A 101 -4.83 20.64 0.23
C ALA A 101 -3.63 20.56 1.18
N THR A 102 -3.82 20.92 2.46
CA THR A 102 -2.77 20.81 3.48
C THR A 102 -2.32 19.37 3.69
N MET A 103 -3.25 18.41 3.73
CA MET A 103 -2.93 16.98 3.87
C MET A 103 -2.20 16.43 2.65
N ARG A 104 -2.58 16.85 1.44
CA ARG A 104 -1.86 16.51 0.20
C ARG A 104 -0.46 17.11 0.22
N ASP A 105 -0.33 18.39 0.53
CA ASP A 105 0.95 19.10 0.48
C ASP A 105 1.91 18.59 1.57
N TYR A 106 1.39 18.10 2.72
CA TYR A 106 2.19 17.38 3.71
C TYR A 106 2.93 16.16 3.13
N LEU A 107 2.38 15.51 2.10
CA LEU A 107 2.99 14.36 1.43
C LEU A 107 3.88 14.74 0.24
N LEU A 108 3.64 15.91 -0.35
CA LEU A 108 4.31 16.37 -1.58
C LEU A 108 5.43 17.37 -1.34
N ASP A 109 5.45 18.06 -0.19
CA ASP A 109 6.33 19.20 0.04
C ASP A 109 7.00 19.12 1.41
N ASP A 110 8.33 19.02 1.42
CA ASP A 110 9.14 18.93 2.63
C ASP A 110 9.04 20.19 3.51
N GLU A 111 8.79 21.37 2.95
CA GLU A 111 8.57 22.58 3.75
C GLU A 111 7.25 22.47 4.55
N VAL A 112 6.19 21.98 3.90
CA VAL A 112 4.89 21.75 4.54
C VAL A 112 4.99 20.61 5.55
N PHE A 113 5.66 19.51 5.18
CA PHE A 113 5.94 18.40 6.08
C PHE A 113 6.69 18.87 7.32
N SER A 114 7.83 19.57 7.16
CA SER A 114 8.70 20.01 8.26
C SER A 114 7.99 20.94 9.23
N ARG A 115 7.13 21.84 8.72
CA ARG A 115 6.32 22.74 9.56
C ARG A 115 5.29 22.00 10.41
N LEU A 116 4.73 20.90 9.90
CA LEU A 116 3.71 20.13 10.61
C LEU A 116 4.32 19.05 11.50
N ALA A 117 5.44 18.44 11.09
CA ALA A 117 6.04 17.25 11.68
C ALA A 117 7.11 17.54 12.75
N ASP A 118 7.15 18.75 13.30
CA ASP A 118 8.04 19.16 14.40
C ASP A 118 9.52 18.72 14.22
N ASP A 119 10.14 19.13 13.11
CA ASP A 119 11.56 18.83 12.76
C ASP A 119 11.90 17.34 12.51
N ALA A 120 10.89 16.48 12.27
CA ALA A 120 11.14 15.08 11.90
C ALA A 120 12.03 14.94 10.63
N PRO A 121 12.72 13.79 10.48
CA PRO A 121 13.38 13.43 9.23
C PRO A 121 12.40 13.47 8.05
N PRO A 122 12.88 13.84 6.84
CA PRO A 122 12.00 14.04 5.69
C PRO A 122 11.15 12.81 5.41
N LEU A 123 9.93 13.03 4.91
CA LEU A 123 9.05 11.92 4.54
C LEU A 123 9.62 11.14 3.35
N ILE A 124 10.32 11.80 2.43
CA ILE A 124 10.93 11.15 1.27
C ILE A 124 12.40 10.89 1.56
N ASP A 125 12.74 9.61 1.73
CA ASP A 125 14.11 9.14 1.81
C ASP A 125 14.71 9.12 0.39
N THR A 126 15.77 9.88 0.19
CA THR A 126 16.58 9.84 -1.04
C THR A 126 17.88 9.09 -0.74
N THR A 127 18.14 8.04 -1.52
CA THR A 127 19.42 7.32 -1.51
C THR A 127 20.09 7.48 -2.86
N GLN A 128 21.36 7.10 -2.98
CA GLN A 128 22.05 7.09 -4.28
C GLN A 128 21.35 6.22 -5.34
N GLN A 129 20.49 5.29 -4.92
CA GLN A 129 19.89 4.30 -5.82
C GLN A 129 18.37 4.48 -6.01
N PHE A 130 17.65 4.96 -5.00
CA PHE A 130 16.18 5.05 -5.01
C PHE A 130 15.67 6.24 -4.21
N GLN A 131 14.45 6.67 -4.53
CA GLN A 131 13.66 7.59 -3.72
C GLN A 131 12.38 6.87 -3.28
N ARG A 132 12.00 7.03 -2.01
CA ARG A 132 10.79 6.40 -1.46
C ARG A 132 10.26 7.14 -0.24
N PRO A 133 8.99 6.98 0.11
CA PRO A 133 8.52 7.31 1.44
C PRO A 133 9.32 6.57 2.52
N ARG A 134 9.67 7.27 3.59
CA ARG A 134 10.32 6.74 4.78
C ARG A 134 9.37 5.76 5.45
N SER A 135 9.83 4.52 5.60
CA SER A 135 9.04 3.43 6.16
C SER A 135 9.06 3.45 7.69
N TYR A 136 7.94 3.08 8.29
CA TYR A 136 7.79 2.91 9.72
C TYR A 136 8.80 1.90 10.28
N ARG A 137 9.40 2.27 11.40
CA ARG A 137 10.28 1.41 12.19
C ARG A 137 9.89 1.50 13.65
N ARG A 138 9.68 0.35 14.29
CA ARG A 138 9.19 0.30 15.68
C ARG A 138 10.12 1.02 16.66
N ASP A 139 11.42 0.96 16.42
CA ASP A 139 12.49 1.55 17.21
C ASP A 139 12.79 3.03 16.88
N ASP A 140 12.16 3.57 15.83
CA ASP A 140 12.35 4.97 15.41
C ASP A 140 11.50 5.91 16.31
N PRO A 141 12.11 6.95 16.92
CA PRO A 141 11.36 7.97 17.66
C PRO A 141 10.37 8.75 16.77
N ASP A 142 10.68 8.92 15.48
CA ASP A 142 9.91 9.69 14.51
C ASP A 142 8.97 8.79 13.67
N ARG A 143 8.66 7.59 14.16
CA ARG A 143 7.83 6.61 13.44
C ARG A 143 6.39 7.08 13.16
N ARG A 144 5.90 8.10 13.88
CA ARG A 144 4.55 8.67 13.67
C ARG A 144 4.45 9.44 12.36
N THR A 145 5.56 9.97 11.88
CA THR A 145 5.64 10.80 10.67
C THR A 145 6.24 10.00 9.49
N ALA A 146 6.29 8.68 9.63
CA ALA A 146 6.69 7.74 8.60
C ALA A 146 5.45 7.07 7.99
N SER A 147 5.59 6.60 6.76
CA SER A 147 4.61 5.74 6.09
C SER A 147 4.57 4.38 6.79
N VAL A 148 3.37 3.95 7.20
CA VAL A 148 3.22 2.73 8.03
C VAL A 148 3.37 1.48 7.19
N HIS A 149 2.89 1.52 5.95
CA HIS A 149 2.94 0.40 5.04
C HIS A 149 3.80 0.69 3.81
N THR A 150 4.45 -0.35 3.29
CA THR A 150 5.21 -0.22 2.05
C THR A 150 4.30 0.30 0.92
N ASP A 151 4.64 1.45 0.35
CA ASP A 151 3.98 2.08 -0.80
C ASP A 151 2.53 2.60 -0.57
N ASP A 152 2.04 2.74 0.68
CA ASP A 152 0.72 3.33 0.98
C ASP A 152 0.57 4.79 0.52
N VAL A 153 1.63 5.58 0.61
CA VAL A 153 1.68 6.96 0.10
C VAL A 153 1.53 6.97 -1.42
N LEU A 154 2.17 6.04 -2.14
CA LEU A 154 2.09 5.96 -3.60
C LEU A 154 0.69 5.52 -4.04
N ALA A 155 0.10 4.55 -3.34
CA ALA A 155 -1.27 4.12 -3.56
C ALA A 155 -2.24 5.29 -3.34
N THR A 156 -2.08 6.03 -2.25
CA THR A 156 -2.89 7.21 -1.94
C THR A 156 -2.79 8.26 -3.03
N PHE A 157 -1.61 8.55 -3.57
CA PHE A 157 -1.47 9.47 -4.70
C PHE A 157 -2.31 9.04 -5.91
N GLY A 158 -2.30 7.74 -6.23
CA GLY A 158 -3.10 7.18 -7.32
C GLY A 158 -4.60 7.25 -7.04
N GLU A 159 -5.01 7.03 -5.80
CA GLU A 159 -6.41 7.08 -5.38
C GLU A 159 -7.02 8.47 -5.45
N ILE A 160 -6.28 9.49 -5.00
CA ILE A 160 -6.74 10.88 -5.09
C ILE A 160 -6.53 11.50 -6.47
N GLY A 161 -6.03 10.72 -7.44
CA GLY A 161 -5.93 11.10 -8.84
C GLY A 161 -4.78 12.03 -9.19
N LEU A 162 -3.66 12.00 -8.45
CA LEU A 162 -2.51 12.83 -8.81
C LEU A 162 -1.84 12.33 -10.11
N PRO A 163 -1.56 13.21 -11.07
CA PRO A 163 -0.76 12.86 -12.25
C PRO A 163 0.64 12.37 -11.88
N SER A 164 1.23 11.47 -12.67
CA SER A 164 2.56 10.91 -12.37
C SER A 164 3.70 11.93 -12.50
N ASP A 165 3.49 13.01 -13.25
CA ASP A 165 4.45 14.13 -13.36
C ASP A 165 4.32 15.16 -12.22
N THR A 166 3.39 14.96 -11.28
CA THR A 166 3.29 15.78 -10.07
C THR A 166 4.62 15.77 -9.34
N VAL A 167 5.13 16.98 -9.08
CA VAL A 167 6.39 17.19 -8.38
C VAL A 167 6.22 16.93 -6.89
N VAL A 168 7.20 16.24 -6.32
CA VAL A 168 7.38 16.06 -4.88
C VAL A 168 8.62 16.85 -4.49
N HIS A 169 8.42 17.96 -3.79
CA HIS A 169 9.47 18.86 -3.32
C HIS A 169 10.16 18.27 -2.10
N GLY A 170 11.25 17.52 -2.32
CA GLY A 170 12.02 16.87 -1.25
C GLY A 170 13.11 17.76 -0.67
N ARG A 171 13.52 17.47 0.58
CA ARG A 171 14.62 18.19 1.27
C ARG A 171 15.94 18.17 0.50
N GLU A 172 16.23 17.06 -0.16
CA GLU A 172 17.46 16.84 -0.94
C GLU A 172 17.29 17.15 -2.43
N GLY A 173 16.12 17.67 -2.82
CA GLY A 173 15.77 18.02 -4.19
C GLY A 173 14.40 17.49 -4.62
N ASP A 174 13.90 18.06 -5.72
CA ASP A 174 12.63 17.67 -6.31
C ASP A 174 12.69 16.27 -6.95
N THR A 175 11.58 15.56 -6.86
CA THR A 175 11.29 14.34 -7.62
C THR A 175 9.88 14.37 -8.20
N THR A 176 9.44 13.29 -8.82
CA THR A 176 8.05 13.14 -9.28
C THR A 176 7.46 11.83 -8.79
N ILE A 177 6.14 11.75 -8.79
CA ILE A 177 5.43 10.49 -8.48
C ILE A 177 5.91 9.37 -9.41
N ALA A 178 6.13 9.63 -10.70
CA ALA A 178 6.68 8.66 -11.65
C ALA A 178 8.02 8.08 -11.17
N ARG A 179 8.95 8.92 -10.69
CA ARG A 179 10.24 8.45 -10.16
C ARG A 179 10.12 7.64 -8.87
N LEU A 180 9.14 7.96 -8.02
CA LEU A 180 8.82 7.16 -6.84
C LEU A 180 8.26 5.78 -7.24
N VAL A 181 7.37 5.74 -8.24
CA VAL A 181 6.82 4.50 -8.80
C VAL A 181 7.92 3.66 -9.48
N ASP A 182 8.81 4.27 -10.26
CA ASP A 182 9.97 3.60 -10.84
C ASP A 182 10.85 2.98 -9.74
N SER A 183 11.08 3.73 -8.65
CA SER A 183 11.81 3.24 -7.50
C SER A 183 11.10 2.07 -6.81
N ALA A 184 9.77 2.05 -6.75
CA ALA A 184 8.99 0.93 -6.25
C ALA A 184 9.14 -0.30 -7.17
N LEU A 185 8.98 -0.14 -8.48
CA LEU A 185 9.15 -1.19 -9.49
C LEU A 185 10.54 -1.83 -9.44
N MET A 186 11.59 -1.03 -9.28
CA MET A 186 12.96 -1.54 -9.18
C MET A 186 13.22 -2.27 -7.87
N ARG A 187 12.56 -1.90 -6.76
CA ARG A 187 12.76 -2.51 -5.43
C ARG A 187 11.92 -3.75 -5.18
N TYR A 188 10.77 -3.85 -5.87
CA TYR A 188 9.86 -4.96 -5.69
C TYR A 188 10.55 -6.28 -5.99
N HIS A 189 10.30 -7.26 -5.15
CA HIS A 189 10.71 -8.64 -5.31
C HIS A 189 9.59 -9.53 -4.79
N ARG A 190 9.52 -10.77 -5.30
CA ARG A 190 8.57 -11.76 -4.81
C ARG A 190 8.78 -11.98 -3.31
N GLN A 191 7.70 -12.27 -2.58
CA GLN A 191 7.70 -12.51 -1.14
C GLN A 191 8.13 -11.31 -0.29
N GLN A 192 8.12 -10.08 -0.83
CA GLN A 192 8.35 -8.90 -0.01
C GLN A 192 7.31 -8.82 1.13
N TYR A 193 7.73 -8.25 2.26
CA TYR A 193 6.81 -7.98 3.35
C TYR A 193 5.89 -6.81 2.96
N GLU A 194 4.58 -7.07 2.97
CA GLU A 194 3.52 -6.14 2.56
C GLU A 194 3.65 -5.71 1.08
N TYR A 195 2.74 -6.21 0.24
CA TYR A 195 2.70 -5.91 -1.20
C TYR A 195 1.33 -5.41 -1.66
N GLU A 196 0.36 -5.31 -0.75
CA GLU A 196 -1.03 -4.95 -1.04
C GLU A 196 -1.11 -3.55 -1.65
N TRP A 197 -0.48 -2.58 -0.98
CA TRP A 197 -0.37 -1.20 -1.45
C TRP A 197 0.52 -1.04 -2.68
N THR A 198 1.54 -1.89 -2.81
CA THR A 198 2.34 -1.97 -4.03
C THR A 198 1.48 -2.39 -5.23
N VAL A 199 0.63 -3.41 -5.06
CA VAL A 199 -0.30 -3.85 -6.12
C VAL A 199 -1.33 -2.77 -6.43
N ILE A 200 -1.88 -2.06 -5.42
CA ILE A 200 -2.77 -0.90 -5.64
C ILE A 200 -2.06 0.18 -6.46
N THR A 201 -0.81 0.50 -6.11
CA THR A 201 0.02 1.46 -6.84
C THR A 201 0.19 1.04 -8.30
N TYR A 202 0.56 -0.22 -8.55
CA TYR A 202 0.80 -0.73 -9.90
C TYR A 202 -0.48 -0.81 -10.72
N ALA A 203 -1.58 -1.25 -10.13
CA ALA A 203 -2.88 -1.26 -10.78
C ALA A 203 -3.30 0.14 -11.25
N ARG A 204 -2.89 1.20 -10.56
CA ARG A 204 -3.23 2.58 -10.92
C ARG A 204 -2.25 3.22 -11.92
N TYR A 205 -0.95 3.03 -11.72
CA TYR A 205 0.08 3.76 -12.46
C TYR A 205 0.80 2.95 -13.54
N VAL A 206 0.77 1.61 -13.45
CA VAL A 206 1.61 0.73 -14.28
C VAL A 206 0.77 -0.18 -15.16
N PHE A 207 -0.36 -0.71 -14.68
CA PHE A 207 -1.24 -1.55 -15.50
C PHE A 207 -1.76 -0.75 -16.72
N PRO A 208 -1.67 -1.27 -17.98
CA PRO A 208 -1.68 -2.69 -18.36
C PRO A 208 -0.32 -3.32 -18.70
N TYR A 209 0.82 -2.74 -18.32
CA TYR A 209 2.11 -3.37 -18.62
C TYR A 209 2.21 -4.74 -17.94
N PRO A 210 2.40 -5.84 -18.71
CA PRO A 210 2.21 -7.20 -18.18
C PRO A 210 3.40 -7.68 -17.35
N GLU A 211 4.62 -7.22 -17.66
CA GLU A 211 5.85 -7.64 -16.99
C GLU A 211 6.93 -6.55 -17.00
N TRP A 212 7.89 -6.67 -16.09
CA TRP A 212 9.10 -5.87 -16.03
C TRP A 212 10.25 -6.62 -15.36
N ARG A 213 11.46 -6.03 -15.37
CA ARG A 213 12.61 -6.56 -14.63
C ARG A 213 13.01 -5.64 -13.49
N ASN A 214 13.13 -6.18 -12.29
CA ASN A 214 13.58 -5.44 -11.10
C ASN A 214 15.10 -5.29 -11.08
N ARG A 215 15.65 -4.64 -10.05
CA ARG A 215 17.10 -4.41 -9.90
C ARG A 215 17.91 -5.70 -9.67
N GLN A 216 17.26 -6.79 -9.25
CA GLN A 216 17.88 -8.10 -9.04
C GLN A 216 17.81 -8.97 -10.31
N ASP A 217 17.37 -8.41 -11.44
CA ASP A 217 17.16 -9.12 -12.70
C ASP A 217 16.07 -10.20 -12.63
N GLU A 218 15.17 -10.09 -11.66
CA GLU A 218 13.97 -10.93 -11.55
C GLU A 218 12.91 -10.40 -12.50
N THR A 219 12.29 -11.31 -13.25
CA THR A 219 11.10 -10.99 -14.06
C THR A 219 9.89 -10.96 -13.14
N ILE A 220 9.22 -9.82 -13.10
CA ILE A 220 7.99 -9.61 -12.33
C ILE A 220 6.86 -9.42 -13.32
N ASP A 221 5.76 -10.11 -13.08
CA ASP A 221 4.59 -10.11 -13.94
C ASP A 221 3.30 -10.05 -13.10
N VAL A 222 2.22 -9.55 -13.72
CA VAL A 222 0.91 -9.35 -13.08
C VAL A 222 0.29 -10.66 -12.62
N ASP A 223 0.42 -11.74 -13.39
CA ASP A 223 -0.13 -13.06 -13.05
C ASP A 223 0.45 -13.59 -11.74
N GLY A 224 1.77 -13.53 -11.59
CA GLY A 224 2.44 -13.96 -10.37
C GLY A 224 2.17 -13.01 -9.20
N LEU A 225 1.90 -11.71 -9.44
CA LEU A 225 1.48 -10.79 -8.37
C LEU A 225 0.14 -11.24 -7.79
N VAL A 226 -0.81 -11.55 -8.68
CA VAL A 226 -2.13 -12.08 -8.30
C VAL A 226 -1.98 -13.41 -7.56
N ASP A 227 -1.12 -14.30 -8.02
CA ASP A 227 -0.87 -15.58 -7.35
C ASP A 227 -0.29 -15.40 -5.95
N GLU A 228 0.66 -14.47 -5.78
CA GLU A 228 1.23 -14.16 -4.47
C GLU A 228 0.20 -13.58 -3.50
N VAL A 229 -0.69 -12.71 -3.98
CA VAL A 229 -1.79 -12.12 -3.20
C VAL A 229 -2.79 -13.19 -2.76
N ILE A 230 -3.24 -14.03 -3.68
CA ILE A 230 -4.26 -15.06 -3.44
C ILE A 230 -3.73 -16.21 -2.58
N ALA A 231 -2.45 -16.55 -2.69
CA ALA A 231 -1.86 -17.65 -1.94
C ALA A 231 -1.73 -17.39 -0.44
N GLN A 232 -1.83 -16.14 0.02
CA GLN A 232 -1.68 -15.86 1.44
C GLN A 232 -2.91 -16.23 2.26
N PRO A 233 -2.71 -16.66 3.52
CA PRO A 233 -3.82 -16.87 4.44
C PRO A 233 -4.60 -15.56 4.66
N LEU A 234 -5.93 -15.64 4.52
CA LEU A 234 -6.85 -14.50 4.70
C LEU A 234 -6.72 -13.82 6.08
N ARG A 235 -6.35 -14.58 7.10
CA ARG A 235 -6.15 -14.09 8.48
C ARG A 235 -4.90 -13.23 8.69
N LEU A 236 -3.98 -13.24 7.73
CA LEU A 236 -2.68 -12.57 7.83
C LEU A 236 -2.65 -11.34 6.93
N GLY A 237 -1.76 -10.40 7.24
CA GLY A 237 -1.55 -9.19 6.46
C GLY A 237 -2.05 -7.92 7.15
N VAL A 238 -1.79 -6.80 6.50
CA VAL A 238 -2.20 -5.47 6.99
C VAL A 238 -3.70 -5.39 7.16
N CYS A 239 -4.15 -4.73 8.22
CA CYS A 239 -5.56 -4.51 8.54
C CYS A 239 -6.42 -5.79 8.54
N GLY A 240 -5.80 -6.94 8.88
CA GLY A 240 -6.50 -8.24 8.88
C GLY A 240 -6.65 -8.86 7.48
N GLY A 241 -5.74 -8.53 6.55
CA GLY A 241 -5.69 -9.10 5.20
C GLY A 241 -6.60 -8.42 4.18
N THR A 242 -7.34 -7.38 4.57
CA THR A 242 -8.39 -6.76 3.76
C THR A 242 -7.85 -5.94 2.59
N HIS A 243 -6.70 -5.28 2.70
CA HIS A 243 -6.10 -4.55 1.57
C HIS A 243 -5.64 -5.48 0.43
N ARG A 244 -5.48 -6.79 0.67
CA ARG A 244 -5.30 -7.75 -0.45
C ARG A 244 -6.54 -7.82 -1.32
N LEU A 245 -7.71 -7.81 -0.70
CA LEU A 245 -9.00 -7.84 -1.39
C LEU A 245 -9.18 -6.54 -2.19
N GLU A 246 -8.84 -5.41 -1.57
CA GLU A 246 -8.82 -4.11 -2.25
C GLU A 246 -7.87 -4.11 -3.45
N ALA A 247 -6.62 -4.57 -3.29
CA ALA A 247 -5.64 -4.65 -4.36
C ALA A 247 -6.15 -5.47 -5.56
N LEU A 248 -6.77 -6.62 -5.30
CA LEU A 248 -7.38 -7.46 -6.33
C LEU A 248 -8.55 -6.77 -7.04
N VAL A 249 -9.42 -6.08 -6.30
CA VAL A 249 -10.54 -5.34 -6.87
C VAL A 249 -10.07 -4.15 -7.69
N VAL A 250 -9.10 -3.38 -7.21
CA VAL A 250 -8.53 -2.23 -7.93
C VAL A 250 -7.91 -2.71 -9.25
N LEU A 251 -7.16 -3.82 -9.24
CA LEU A 251 -6.61 -4.42 -10.46
C LEU A 251 -7.72 -4.88 -11.42
N LEU A 252 -8.74 -5.58 -10.92
CA LEU A 252 -9.88 -6.02 -11.73
C LEU A 252 -10.64 -4.84 -12.35
N ARG A 253 -10.74 -3.73 -11.63
CA ARG A 253 -11.40 -2.51 -12.10
C ARG A 253 -10.55 -1.71 -13.09
N ALA A 254 -9.23 -1.75 -12.97
CA ALA A 254 -8.33 -1.24 -14.00
C ALA A 254 -8.41 -2.10 -15.27
N ASP A 255 -8.55 -3.42 -15.12
CA ASP A 255 -8.77 -4.36 -16.22
C ASP A 255 -10.10 -4.16 -16.94
N ASP A 256 -11.18 -3.78 -16.26
CA ASP A 256 -12.43 -3.42 -16.92
C ASP A 256 -12.24 -2.31 -17.98
N ALA A 257 -11.23 -1.43 -17.81
CA ALA A 257 -10.91 -0.35 -18.74
C ALA A 257 -9.89 -0.76 -19.83
N GLU A 258 -8.90 -1.59 -19.49
CA GLU A 258 -7.78 -1.91 -20.39
C GLU A 258 -7.89 -3.28 -21.07
N GLY A 259 -8.61 -4.24 -20.46
CA GLY A 259 -8.80 -5.60 -20.99
C GLY A 259 -7.50 -6.38 -21.18
N ALA A 260 -6.55 -6.23 -20.26
CA ALA A 260 -5.18 -6.72 -20.42
C ALA A 260 -4.83 -7.90 -19.50
N LEU A 261 -5.63 -8.21 -18.48
CA LEU A 261 -5.46 -9.44 -17.71
C LEU A 261 -5.74 -10.65 -18.59
N GLU A 262 -4.96 -11.71 -18.40
CA GLU A 262 -5.30 -12.98 -19.00
C GLU A 262 -6.65 -13.48 -18.47
N PRO A 263 -7.51 -14.11 -19.32
CA PRO A 263 -8.81 -14.60 -18.89
C PRO A 263 -8.75 -15.54 -17.67
N LYS A 264 -7.70 -16.38 -17.60
CA LYS A 264 -7.46 -17.28 -16.46
C LYS A 264 -7.20 -16.51 -15.16
N THR A 265 -6.49 -15.39 -15.24
CA THR A 265 -6.08 -14.57 -14.10
C THR A 265 -7.26 -13.77 -13.60
N ARG A 266 -8.00 -13.12 -14.52
CA ARG A 266 -9.27 -12.47 -14.18
C ARG A 266 -10.23 -13.44 -13.49
N ALA A 267 -10.41 -14.64 -14.04
CA ALA A 267 -11.27 -15.67 -13.45
C ALA A 267 -10.81 -16.10 -12.04
N LYS A 268 -9.49 -16.22 -11.82
CA LYS A 268 -8.91 -16.54 -10.51
C LYS A 268 -9.21 -15.45 -9.48
N ILE A 269 -9.05 -14.18 -9.85
CA ILE A 269 -9.37 -13.02 -9.00
C ILE A 269 -10.85 -13.05 -8.61
N VAL A 270 -11.75 -13.16 -9.60
CA VAL A 270 -13.20 -13.17 -9.37
C VAL A 270 -13.60 -14.35 -8.47
N ALA A 271 -13.07 -15.55 -8.71
CA ALA A 271 -13.37 -16.72 -7.90
C ALA A 271 -12.91 -16.56 -6.44
N HIS A 272 -11.73 -15.97 -6.22
CA HIS A 272 -11.21 -15.70 -4.88
C HIS A 272 -12.07 -14.65 -4.14
N LEU A 273 -12.35 -13.51 -4.78
CA LEU A 273 -13.16 -12.46 -4.17
C LEU A 273 -14.59 -12.93 -3.88
N ALA A 274 -15.22 -13.67 -4.81
CA ALA A 274 -16.55 -14.25 -4.58
C ALA A 274 -16.56 -15.28 -3.44
N HIS A 275 -15.48 -16.05 -3.27
CA HIS A 275 -15.33 -16.90 -2.09
C HIS A 275 -15.29 -16.09 -0.80
N VAL A 276 -14.53 -15.00 -0.78
CA VAL A 276 -14.46 -14.09 0.37
C VAL A 276 -15.81 -13.43 0.64
N SER A 277 -16.56 -12.97 -0.37
CA SER A 277 -17.92 -12.44 -0.19
C SER A 277 -18.84 -13.44 0.52
N ARG A 278 -18.76 -14.74 0.17
CA ARG A 278 -19.52 -15.79 0.86
C ARG A 278 -19.09 -15.98 2.32
N LEU A 279 -17.80 -15.87 2.62
CA LEU A 279 -17.30 -15.89 4.00
C LEU A 279 -17.85 -14.71 4.79
N LEU A 280 -17.87 -13.51 4.20
CA LEU A 280 -18.43 -12.31 4.83
C LEU A 280 -19.93 -12.44 5.11
N VAL A 281 -20.70 -12.99 4.18
CA VAL A 281 -22.12 -13.27 4.42
C VAL A 281 -22.29 -14.22 5.61
N GLY A 282 -21.45 -15.24 5.74
CA GLY A 282 -21.48 -16.18 6.85
C GLY A 282 -21.02 -15.59 8.19
N SER A 283 -20.06 -14.66 8.18
CA SER A 283 -19.46 -14.09 9.39
C SER A 283 -20.05 -12.76 9.83
N GLN A 284 -21.08 -12.25 9.14
CA GLN A 284 -21.71 -10.98 9.50
C GLN A 284 -22.53 -11.13 10.79
N HIS A 285 -22.27 -10.28 11.77
CA HIS A 285 -23.10 -10.20 12.98
C HIS A 285 -24.49 -9.63 12.67
N THR A 286 -25.45 -9.87 13.56
CA THR A 286 -26.86 -9.46 13.38
C THR A 286 -27.07 -7.96 13.12
N GLU A 287 -26.17 -7.14 13.62
CA GLU A 287 -26.16 -5.69 13.47
C GLU A 287 -25.35 -5.19 12.26
N GLY A 288 -24.86 -6.11 11.41
CA GLY A 288 -24.24 -5.83 10.13
C GLY A 288 -22.71 -5.67 10.14
N SER A 289 -22.05 -5.76 11.31
CA SER A 289 -20.60 -5.64 11.40
C SER A 289 -19.86 -6.96 11.21
N TRP A 290 -18.55 -6.87 10.98
CA TRP A 290 -17.61 -7.99 11.01
C TRP A 290 -16.56 -7.79 12.11
N ALA A 291 -15.97 -8.89 12.57
CA ALA A 291 -14.83 -8.94 13.48
C ALA A 291 -13.57 -9.48 12.76
N LYS A 292 -12.40 -9.51 13.41
CA LYS A 292 -11.14 -9.95 12.77
C LYS A 292 -11.13 -11.41 12.33
N ASN A 293 -11.97 -12.25 12.93
CA ASN A 293 -12.14 -13.66 12.57
C ASN A 293 -13.10 -13.89 11.40
N TRP A 294 -13.49 -12.85 10.63
CA TRP A 294 -14.38 -12.92 9.46
C TRP A 294 -14.07 -14.05 8.47
N HIS A 295 -12.79 -14.43 8.37
CA HIS A 295 -12.28 -15.47 7.49
C HIS A 295 -12.73 -16.89 7.86
N GLU A 296 -13.27 -17.09 9.07
CA GLU A 296 -13.84 -18.35 9.55
C GLU A 296 -15.30 -18.54 9.08
N GLY A 297 -15.90 -17.53 8.44
CA GLY A 297 -17.27 -17.62 7.94
C GLY A 297 -18.28 -17.78 9.09
N ALA A 298 -19.22 -18.73 8.95
CA ALA A 298 -20.26 -18.95 9.96
C ALA A 298 -19.72 -19.35 11.35
N ASP A 299 -18.51 -19.93 11.41
CA ASP A 299 -17.88 -20.32 12.66
C ASP A 299 -17.45 -19.09 13.47
N ALA A 300 -17.14 -17.96 12.81
CA ALA A 300 -16.73 -16.71 13.46
C ALA A 300 -17.76 -16.19 14.46
N VAL A 301 -19.04 -16.20 14.06
CA VAL A 301 -20.18 -15.73 14.88
C VAL A 301 -20.45 -16.69 16.03
N THR A 302 -20.28 -17.99 15.80
CA THR A 302 -20.49 -19.03 16.80
C THR A 302 -19.44 -18.95 17.91
N ASP A 303 -18.17 -18.74 17.53
CA ASP A 303 -17.05 -18.64 18.46
C ASP A 303 -17.16 -17.40 19.37
N ASP A 304 -17.56 -16.25 18.83
CA ASP A 304 -17.80 -15.04 19.64
C ASP A 304 -18.93 -15.24 20.65
N ALA A 305 -20.02 -15.88 20.23
CA ALA A 305 -21.14 -16.22 21.11
C ALA A 305 -20.71 -17.21 22.21
N ALA A 306 -19.91 -18.22 21.87
CA ALA A 306 -19.37 -19.19 22.81
C ALA A 306 -18.36 -18.57 23.79
N ALA A 307 -17.57 -17.59 23.35
CA ALA A 307 -16.58 -16.91 24.16
C ALA A 307 -17.18 -15.93 25.17
N GLY A 308 -18.44 -15.50 24.99
CA GLY A 308 -19.13 -14.56 25.88
C GLY A 308 -18.43 -13.20 26.01
N LYS A 309 -17.53 -12.87 25.07
CA LYS A 309 -16.73 -11.64 25.07
C LYS A 309 -17.22 -10.72 23.96
N PRO A 310 -17.73 -9.52 24.27
CA PRO A 310 -18.08 -8.56 23.23
C PRO A 310 -16.82 -8.14 22.47
N VAL A 311 -16.84 -8.27 21.15
CA VAL A 311 -15.77 -7.76 20.29
C VAL A 311 -15.67 -6.24 20.48
N PRO A 312 -14.46 -5.68 20.72
CA PRO A 312 -14.30 -4.24 20.92
C PRO A 312 -14.86 -3.42 19.75
N LEU A 313 -15.54 -2.31 20.04
CA LEU A 313 -16.15 -1.45 19.02
C LEU A 313 -15.14 -0.99 17.96
N ALA A 314 -13.94 -0.58 18.38
CA ALA A 314 -12.88 -0.15 17.47
C ALA A 314 -12.47 -1.25 16.47
N GLU A 315 -12.47 -2.50 16.91
CA GLU A 315 -12.17 -3.64 16.05
C GLU A 315 -13.28 -3.89 15.02
N ARG A 316 -14.54 -3.81 15.46
CA ARG A 316 -15.69 -3.96 14.57
C ARG A 316 -15.73 -2.86 13.52
N ILE A 317 -15.47 -1.60 13.91
CA ILE A 317 -15.38 -0.47 12.99
C ILE A 317 -14.25 -0.71 11.98
N LEU A 318 -13.08 -1.14 12.46
CA LEU A 318 -11.93 -1.39 11.60
C LEU A 318 -12.24 -2.47 10.55
N ALA A 319 -12.67 -3.66 10.97
CA ALA A 319 -12.95 -4.76 10.05
C ALA A 319 -14.10 -4.42 9.09
N THR A 320 -15.19 -3.83 9.61
CA THR A 320 -16.35 -3.45 8.80
C THR A 320 -15.99 -2.38 7.77
N GLY A 321 -15.27 -1.34 8.17
CA GLY A 321 -14.85 -0.27 7.26
C GLY A 321 -14.00 -0.79 6.11
N HIS A 322 -13.00 -1.62 6.40
CA HIS A 322 -12.14 -2.18 5.35
C HIS A 322 -12.89 -3.13 4.42
N HIS A 323 -13.85 -3.92 4.92
CA HIS A 323 -14.65 -4.76 4.02
C HIS A 323 -15.56 -3.93 3.12
N LEU A 324 -16.21 -2.89 3.67
CA LEU A 324 -17.04 -1.99 2.87
C LEU A 324 -16.23 -1.22 1.83
N GLU A 325 -14.96 -0.88 2.10
CA GLU A 325 -14.06 -0.20 1.16
C GLU A 325 -13.88 -1.00 -0.14
N TRP A 326 -13.44 -2.26 -0.06
CA TRP A 326 -13.25 -3.06 -1.27
C TRP A 326 -14.59 -3.50 -1.89
N LEU A 327 -15.62 -3.79 -1.09
CA LEU A 327 -16.95 -4.16 -1.58
C LEU A 327 -17.58 -3.02 -2.39
N ALA A 328 -17.37 -1.77 -1.96
CA ALA A 328 -17.85 -0.59 -2.69
C ALA A 328 -17.26 -0.49 -4.11
N LEU A 329 -16.08 -1.05 -4.33
CA LEU A 329 -15.37 -1.06 -5.61
C LEU A 329 -15.64 -2.35 -6.42
N ALA A 330 -16.08 -3.42 -5.76
CA ALA A 330 -16.20 -4.76 -6.36
C ALA A 330 -17.20 -4.78 -7.54
N PRO A 331 -16.91 -5.49 -8.63
CA PRO A 331 -17.86 -5.65 -9.72
C PRO A 331 -18.98 -6.66 -9.34
N PRO A 332 -20.15 -6.62 -10.00
CA PRO A 332 -21.31 -7.42 -9.61
C PRO A 332 -21.06 -8.94 -9.57
N GLU A 333 -20.18 -9.49 -10.40
CA GLU A 333 -19.85 -10.92 -10.40
C GLU A 333 -19.13 -11.43 -9.14
N VAL A 334 -18.68 -10.51 -8.27
CA VAL A 334 -18.03 -10.81 -6.99
C VAL A 334 -19.02 -10.84 -5.82
N LEU A 335 -20.17 -10.16 -5.95
CA LEU A 335 -21.11 -9.92 -4.85
C LEU A 335 -22.14 -11.04 -4.66
#